data_AF-A0A447JK49-F1
#
_entry.id   AF-A0A447JK49-F1
#
_cell.length_a   1.000
_cell.length_b   1.000
_cell.length_c   1.000
_cell.angle_alpha   90.00
_cell.angle_beta   90.00
_cell.angle_gamma   90.00
#
_symmetry.space_group_name_H-M   'P 1'
#
loop_
_entity.id
_entity.type
_entity.pdbx_description
1 polymer ?
#
loop_
_entity_poly.entity_id
_entity_poly.type
_entity_poly.pdbx_seq_one_letter_code
_entity_poly.pdbx_strand_id
1 'polypeptide(L)'
;MARHQQGQPLSLPVHVADAFRAVLLDEKIDPALAAEILTLPSANEIAELFEVIDPIAIAQVREALTRTLAAELADEFLAIYNANHLDEYRVDHGDIGKRTLRNACLRFLAFGETELANTLVSKQYRDANNMTDALAALSAAVAAQLPCRDTLMQEYDDKWHQDGLVMDKWFILQSTKPGGKCTGNRTRPAQTPFFQYEQPEPHPFINWRVCWQQPGGVPCARR
;
A
#
# COMPACT_ATOMS: atom_id res chain seq x y z
N MET A 1 10.06 6.15 -17.61
CA MET A 1 9.29 7.35 -17.99
C MET A 1 9.28 7.56 -19.51
N ALA A 2 10.41 7.80 -20.17
CA ALA A 2 10.46 8.07 -21.62
C ALA A 2 9.78 7.01 -22.50
N ARG A 3 9.95 5.70 -22.22
CA ARG A 3 9.28 4.61 -22.95
C ARG A 3 7.76 4.57 -22.71
N HIS A 4 7.32 4.83 -21.47
CA HIS A 4 5.89 4.85 -21.13
C HIS A 4 5.18 6.05 -21.77
N GLN A 5 5.83 7.21 -21.85
CA GLN A 5 5.35 8.39 -22.58
C GLN A 5 5.24 8.15 -24.10
N GLN A 6 5.95 7.13 -24.61
CA GLN A 6 5.89 6.68 -26.00
C GLN A 6 4.95 5.49 -26.19
N GLY A 7 4.17 5.09 -25.17
CA GLY A 7 3.23 3.96 -25.23
C GLY A 7 3.89 2.58 -25.28
N GLN A 8 5.19 2.47 -24.96
CA GLN A 8 5.90 1.20 -24.93
C GLN A 8 5.78 0.54 -23.54
N PRO A 9 5.65 -0.80 -23.47
CA PRO A 9 5.58 -1.52 -22.21
C PRO A 9 6.88 -1.35 -21.40
N LEU A 10 6.76 -1.52 -20.08
CA LEU A 10 7.92 -1.51 -19.19
C LEU A 10 8.89 -2.62 -19.60
N SER A 11 10.18 -2.27 -19.73
CA SER A 11 11.25 -3.21 -20.02
C SER A 11 12.20 -3.18 -18.84
N LEU A 12 12.16 -4.23 -18.03
CA LEU A 12 13.07 -4.45 -16.93
C LEU A 12 14.20 -5.38 -17.39
N PRO A 13 15.47 -5.02 -17.24
CA PRO A 13 16.57 -5.95 -17.50
C PRO A 13 16.51 -7.14 -16.54
N VAL A 14 16.73 -8.35 -17.05
CA VAL A 14 16.65 -9.60 -16.27
C VAL A 14 17.54 -9.55 -15.02
N HIS A 15 18.74 -8.99 -15.12
CA HIS A 15 19.68 -8.87 -14.00
C HIS A 15 19.16 -8.01 -12.83
N VAL A 16 18.19 -7.12 -13.08
CA VAL A 16 17.56 -6.35 -12.00
C VAL A 16 16.67 -7.27 -11.19
N ALA A 17 15.80 -8.06 -11.83
CA ALA A 17 14.96 -9.03 -11.14
C ALA A 17 15.80 -10.06 -10.36
N ASP A 18 16.92 -10.51 -10.93
CA ASP A 18 17.86 -11.42 -10.27
C ASP A 18 18.50 -10.81 -9.01
N ALA A 19 18.76 -9.50 -9.00
CA ALA A 19 19.26 -8.82 -7.80
C ALA A 19 18.21 -8.82 -6.67
N PHE A 20 16.94 -8.58 -6.98
CA PHE A 20 15.84 -8.71 -6.01
C PHE A 20 15.68 -10.16 -5.53
N ARG A 21 15.83 -11.14 -6.44
CA ARG A 21 15.82 -12.57 -6.11
C ARG A 21 16.95 -12.94 -5.15
N ALA A 22 18.15 -12.44 -5.39
CA ALA A 22 19.31 -12.68 -4.53
C ALA A 22 19.08 -12.15 -3.11
N VAL A 23 18.44 -10.98 -2.97
CA VAL A 23 18.08 -10.41 -1.66
C VAL A 23 17.02 -11.25 -0.95
N LEU A 24 16.01 -11.73 -1.67
CA LEU A 24 14.96 -12.59 -1.10
C LEU A 24 15.50 -13.93 -0.59
N LEU A 25 16.49 -14.50 -1.29
CA LEU A 25 17.04 -15.82 -1.01
C LEU A 25 18.28 -15.80 -0.11
N ASP A 26 18.77 -14.61 0.29
CA ASP A 26 19.88 -14.51 1.22
C ASP A 26 19.40 -14.76 2.65
N GLU A 27 19.76 -15.91 3.23
CA GLU A 27 19.40 -16.23 4.62
C GLU A 27 20.18 -15.41 5.66
N LYS A 28 21.24 -14.69 5.24
CA LYS A 28 22.12 -13.94 6.15
C LYS A 28 21.74 -12.47 6.25
N ILE A 29 20.93 -11.96 5.32
CA ILE A 29 20.50 -10.57 5.38
C ILE A 29 19.52 -10.37 6.54
N ASP A 30 19.63 -9.23 7.21
CA ASP A 30 18.64 -8.83 8.21
C ASP A 30 17.27 -8.69 7.52
N PRO A 31 16.20 -9.35 8.01
CA PRO A 31 14.84 -9.21 7.46
C PRO A 31 14.38 -7.75 7.36
N ALA A 32 14.77 -6.89 8.30
CA ALA A 32 14.44 -5.47 8.24
C ALA A 32 15.11 -4.79 7.03
N LEU A 33 16.38 -5.10 6.78
CA LEU A 33 17.12 -4.58 5.62
C LEU A 33 16.55 -5.12 4.31
N ALA A 34 16.24 -6.42 4.26
CA ALA A 34 15.60 -7.02 3.09
C ALA A 34 14.26 -6.34 2.77
N ALA A 35 13.44 -6.05 3.79
CA ALA A 35 12.16 -5.39 3.61
C ALA A 35 12.30 -3.96 3.04
N GLU A 36 13.31 -3.21 3.48
CA GLU A 36 13.60 -1.88 2.93
C GLU A 36 14.07 -1.94 1.48
N ILE A 37 14.96 -2.89 1.14
CA ILE A 37 15.40 -3.09 -0.26
C ILE A 37 14.23 -3.46 -1.18
N LEU A 38 13.28 -4.27 -0.68
CA LEU A 38 12.08 -4.65 -1.41
C LEU A 38 11.04 -3.52 -1.50
N THR A 39 11.16 -2.47 -0.69
CA THR A 39 10.23 -1.35 -0.70
C THR A 39 10.58 -0.40 -1.84
N LEU A 40 9.79 -0.48 -2.92
CA LEU A 40 9.96 0.40 -4.07
C LEU A 40 9.80 1.88 -3.65
N PRO A 41 10.61 2.79 -4.23
CA PRO A 41 10.48 4.22 -3.98
C PRO A 41 9.05 4.72 -4.15
N SER A 42 8.67 5.66 -3.30
CA SER A 42 7.37 6.34 -3.37
C SER A 42 7.28 7.20 -4.62
N ALA A 43 6.06 7.57 -5.01
CA ALA A 43 5.84 8.45 -6.15
C ALA A 43 6.55 9.81 -5.99
N ASN A 44 6.70 10.30 -4.76
CA ASN A 44 7.41 11.54 -4.46
C ASN A 44 8.92 11.40 -4.68
N GLU A 45 9.52 10.32 -4.17
CA GLU A 45 10.94 10.04 -4.38
C GLU A 45 11.26 9.86 -5.86
N ILE A 46 10.37 9.22 -6.62
CA ILE A 46 10.53 9.10 -8.07
C ILE A 46 10.37 10.48 -8.75
N ALA A 47 9.44 11.32 -8.30
CA ALA A 47 9.20 12.63 -8.87
C ALA A 47 10.41 13.55 -8.75
N GLU A 48 11.16 13.47 -7.65
CA GLU A 48 12.39 14.24 -7.43
C GLU A 48 13.51 13.92 -8.45
N LEU A 49 13.42 12.78 -9.14
CA LEU A 49 14.38 12.39 -10.18
C LEU A 49 14.12 13.07 -11.54
N PHE A 50 13.04 13.85 -11.68
CA PHE A 50 12.64 14.46 -12.94
C PHE A 50 12.44 15.97 -12.81
N GLU A 51 12.92 16.73 -13.80
CA GLU A 51 12.67 18.18 -13.89
C GLU A 51 11.20 18.50 -14.21
N VAL A 52 10.56 17.66 -15.03
CA VAL A 52 9.13 17.78 -15.37
C VAL A 52 8.40 16.56 -14.83
N ILE A 53 7.54 16.79 -13.84
CA ILE A 53 6.82 15.74 -13.12
C ILE A 53 5.54 15.38 -13.89
N ASP A 54 5.50 14.15 -14.40
CA ASP A 54 4.27 13.50 -14.89
C ASP A 54 3.81 12.48 -13.85
N PRO A 55 2.88 12.85 -12.95
CA PRO A 55 2.52 11.97 -11.84
C PRO A 55 1.81 10.72 -12.35
N ILE A 56 1.07 10.78 -13.46
CA ILE A 56 0.29 9.66 -13.99
C ILE A 56 1.26 8.59 -14.50
N ALA A 57 2.27 9.02 -15.27
CA ALA A 57 3.32 8.13 -15.72
C ALA A 57 4.11 7.52 -14.55
N ILE A 58 4.41 8.28 -13.48
CA ILE A 58 5.10 7.75 -12.29
C ILE A 58 4.30 6.61 -11.66
N ALA A 59 3.01 6.82 -11.42
CA ALA A 59 2.18 5.80 -10.80
C ALA A 59 2.01 4.56 -11.69
N GLN A 60 1.78 4.75 -12.98
CA GLN A 60 1.65 3.65 -13.94
C GLN A 60 2.95 2.84 -14.05
N VAL A 61 4.10 3.51 -14.10
CA VAL A 61 5.42 2.83 -14.14
C VAL A 61 5.68 2.08 -12.83
N ARG A 62 5.34 2.67 -11.67
CA ARG A 62 5.53 2.03 -10.37
C ARG A 62 4.64 0.79 -10.22
N GLU A 63 3.38 0.89 -10.62
CA GLU A 63 2.47 -0.27 -10.66
C GLU A 63 2.98 -1.35 -11.63
N ALA A 64 3.38 -0.96 -12.85
CA ALA A 64 3.92 -1.89 -13.84
C ALA A 64 5.17 -2.61 -13.31
N LEU A 65 6.09 -1.89 -12.65
CA LEU A 65 7.28 -2.46 -12.03
C LEU A 65 6.91 -3.47 -10.93
N THR A 66 5.91 -3.12 -10.12
CA THR A 66 5.42 -4.00 -9.05
C THR A 66 4.85 -5.28 -9.64
N ARG A 67 4.03 -5.18 -10.70
CA ARG A 67 3.45 -6.34 -11.41
C ARG A 67 4.51 -7.21 -12.08
N THR A 68 5.52 -6.61 -12.71
CA THR A 68 6.63 -7.36 -13.33
C THR A 68 7.38 -8.17 -12.27
N LEU A 69 7.79 -7.53 -11.17
CA LEU A 69 8.49 -8.24 -10.09
C LEU A 69 7.61 -9.31 -9.44
N ALA A 70 6.32 -9.01 -9.21
CA ALA A 70 5.37 -9.97 -8.66
C ALA A 70 5.21 -11.22 -9.53
N ALA A 71 5.28 -11.08 -10.86
CA ALA A 71 5.22 -12.21 -11.79
C ALA A 71 6.53 -13.01 -11.83
N GLU A 72 7.68 -12.35 -11.91
CA GLU A 72 8.99 -12.99 -12.04
C GLU A 72 9.49 -13.68 -10.76
N LEU A 73 9.02 -13.21 -9.60
CA LEU A 73 9.45 -13.66 -8.26
C LEU A 73 8.29 -14.25 -7.44
N ALA A 74 7.23 -14.70 -8.10
CA ALA A 74 5.99 -15.14 -7.43
C ALA A 74 6.24 -16.25 -6.41
N ASP A 75 7.02 -17.27 -6.80
CA ASP A 75 7.32 -18.42 -5.96
C ASP A 75 8.18 -18.03 -4.75
N GLU A 76 9.20 -17.19 -4.96
CA GLU A 76 10.06 -16.68 -3.88
C GLU A 76 9.29 -15.80 -2.92
N PHE A 77 8.46 -14.86 -3.42
CA PHE A 77 7.65 -14.02 -2.56
C PHE A 77 6.70 -14.85 -1.71
N LEU A 78 6.09 -15.89 -2.28
CA LEU A 78 5.20 -16.78 -1.52
C LEU A 78 5.97 -17.59 -0.47
N ALA A 79 7.16 -18.10 -0.81
CA ALA A 79 8.01 -18.84 0.12
C ALA A 79 8.43 -17.95 1.32
N ILE A 80 8.95 -16.75 1.05
CA ILE A 80 9.41 -15.81 2.09
C ILE A 80 8.24 -15.28 2.92
N TYR A 81 7.10 -15.02 2.29
CA TYR A 81 5.86 -14.64 2.98
C TYR A 81 5.44 -15.69 4.01
N ASN A 82 5.46 -16.97 3.63
CA ASN A 82 5.10 -18.07 4.53
C ASN A 82 6.17 -18.31 5.62
N ALA A 83 7.46 -18.22 5.25
CA ALA A 83 8.57 -18.43 6.18
C ALA A 83 8.65 -17.37 7.31
N ASN A 84 8.13 -16.16 7.06
CA ASN A 84 8.12 -15.06 8.02
C ASN A 84 6.77 -14.92 8.76
N HIS A 85 5.93 -15.96 8.77
CA HIS A 85 4.74 -15.99 9.61
C HIS A 85 5.11 -16.01 11.10
N LEU A 86 4.36 -15.26 11.90
CA LEU A 86 4.53 -15.18 13.35
C LEU A 86 3.16 -15.42 14.00
N ASP A 87 3.08 -16.42 14.86
CA ASP A 87 1.85 -16.76 15.59
C ASP A 87 1.54 -15.75 16.71
N GLU A 88 2.59 -15.28 17.40
CA GLU A 88 2.47 -14.32 18.49
C GLU A 88 2.84 -12.90 18.04
N TYR A 89 2.10 -11.92 18.56
CA TYR A 89 2.44 -10.51 18.37
C TYR A 89 3.37 -10.02 19.46
N ARG A 90 4.60 -9.65 19.08
CA ARG A 90 5.55 -8.96 19.95
C ARG A 90 6.07 -7.69 19.30
N VAL A 91 6.42 -6.73 20.16
CA VAL A 91 7.03 -5.44 19.78
C VAL A 91 8.52 -5.51 20.08
N ASP A 92 9.21 -6.45 19.44
CA ASP A 92 10.66 -6.56 19.45
C ASP A 92 11.22 -6.38 18.03
N HIS A 93 12.48 -5.99 17.93
CA HIS A 93 13.10 -5.64 16.65
C HIS A 93 13.12 -6.80 15.65
N GLY A 94 13.31 -8.05 16.13
CA GLY A 94 13.34 -9.23 15.27
C GLY A 94 11.98 -9.53 14.65
N ASP A 95 10.92 -9.53 15.48
CA ASP A 95 9.56 -9.76 15.02
C ASP A 95 9.06 -8.62 14.13
N ILE A 96 9.45 -7.36 14.41
CA ILE A 96 9.16 -6.22 13.54
C ILE A 96 9.81 -6.39 12.17
N GLY A 97 11.09 -6.80 12.11
CA GLY A 97 11.78 -7.05 10.85
C GLY A 97 11.09 -8.12 10.00
N LYS A 98 10.81 -9.29 10.59
CA LYS A 98 10.09 -10.39 9.92
C LYS A 98 8.70 -9.97 9.42
N ARG A 99 7.94 -9.26 10.26
CA ARG A 99 6.62 -8.74 9.89
C ARG A 99 6.70 -7.74 8.74
N THR A 100 7.70 -6.87 8.74
CA THR A 100 7.91 -5.87 7.69
C THR A 100 8.26 -6.57 6.37
N LEU A 101 9.14 -7.58 6.40
CA LEU A 101 9.49 -8.41 5.24
C LEU A 101 8.28 -9.18 4.70
N ARG A 102 7.52 -9.84 5.58
CA ARG A 102 6.28 -10.55 5.21
C ARG A 102 5.28 -9.61 4.53
N ASN A 103 5.08 -8.42 5.09
CA ASN A 103 4.17 -7.43 4.51
C ASN A 103 4.71 -6.81 3.22
N ALA A 104 6.02 -6.68 3.05
CA ALA A 104 6.63 -6.30 1.77
C ALA A 104 6.35 -7.36 0.69
N CYS A 105 6.51 -8.64 1.01
CA CYS A 105 6.16 -9.75 0.10
C CYS A 105 4.67 -9.75 -0.26
N LEU A 106 3.78 -9.54 0.72
CA LEU A 106 2.33 -9.47 0.47
C LEU A 106 1.97 -8.35 -0.53
N ARG A 107 2.67 -7.21 -0.49
CA ARG A 107 2.44 -6.13 -1.45
C ARG A 107 2.67 -6.60 -2.88
N PHE A 108 3.72 -7.37 -3.16
CA PHE A 108 3.95 -7.93 -4.49
C PHE A 108 2.95 -9.03 -4.83
N LEU A 109 2.70 -9.96 -3.91
CA LEU A 109 1.75 -11.06 -4.11
C LEU A 109 0.34 -10.55 -4.46
N ALA A 110 -0.07 -9.40 -3.91
CA ALA A 110 -1.35 -8.77 -4.23
C ALA A 110 -1.49 -8.36 -5.71
N PHE A 111 -0.39 -8.08 -6.40
CA PHE A 111 -0.36 -7.73 -7.83
C PHE A 111 -0.12 -8.94 -8.76
N GLY A 112 0.00 -10.14 -8.21
CA GLY A 112 0.17 -11.40 -8.93
C GLY A 112 -1.16 -11.96 -9.47
N GLU A 113 -1.31 -13.29 -9.39
CA GLU A 113 -2.54 -13.99 -9.80
C GLU A 113 -3.71 -13.58 -8.88
N THR A 114 -4.86 -13.24 -9.48
CA THR A 114 -5.95 -12.54 -8.77
C THR A 114 -6.63 -13.41 -7.72
N GLU A 115 -6.88 -14.68 -7.99
CA GLU A 115 -7.54 -15.59 -7.04
C GLU A 115 -6.65 -15.88 -5.82
N LEU A 116 -5.36 -16.16 -6.07
CA LEU A 116 -4.36 -16.35 -5.04
C LEU A 116 -4.19 -15.07 -4.20
N ALA A 117 -4.02 -13.93 -4.85
CA ALA A 117 -3.89 -12.63 -4.19
C ALA A 117 -5.10 -12.33 -3.29
N ASN A 118 -6.31 -12.51 -3.82
CA ASN A 118 -7.56 -12.27 -3.11
C ASN A 118 -7.68 -13.17 -1.86
N THR A 119 -7.27 -14.44 -1.99
CA THR A 119 -7.28 -15.41 -0.89
C THR A 119 -6.24 -15.05 0.19
N LEU A 120 -4.99 -14.78 -0.19
CA LEU A 120 -3.92 -14.47 0.75
C LEU A 120 -4.19 -13.18 1.52
N VAL A 121 -4.62 -12.13 0.83
CA VAL A 121 -4.91 -10.83 1.45
C VAL A 121 -6.11 -10.92 2.38
N SER A 122 -7.20 -11.57 1.94
CA SER A 122 -8.38 -11.77 2.80
C SER A 122 -8.06 -12.59 4.04
N LYS A 123 -7.25 -13.65 3.89
CA LYS A 123 -6.81 -14.49 5.00
C LYS A 123 -5.98 -13.70 6.00
N GLN A 124 -4.95 -12.97 5.53
CA GLN A 124 -4.12 -12.17 6.42
C GLN A 124 -4.94 -11.13 7.18
N TYR A 125 -5.88 -10.46 6.53
CA TYR A 125 -6.72 -9.45 7.20
C TYR A 125 -7.54 -10.05 8.35
N ARG A 126 -8.18 -11.20 8.12
CA ARG A 126 -9.08 -11.84 9.09
C ARG A 126 -8.33 -12.55 10.22
N ASP A 127 -7.20 -13.16 9.89
CA ASP A 127 -6.35 -13.88 10.86
C ASP A 127 -5.42 -12.93 11.64
N ALA A 128 -5.30 -11.66 11.23
CA ALA A 128 -4.41 -10.70 11.88
C ALA A 128 -4.82 -10.45 13.34
N ASN A 129 -3.89 -10.73 14.25
CA ASN A 129 -4.00 -10.43 15.67
C ASN A 129 -3.49 -9.02 16.04
N ASN A 130 -3.06 -8.23 15.06
CA ASN A 130 -2.50 -6.89 15.24
C ASN A 130 -2.84 -5.95 14.08
N MET A 131 -2.79 -4.64 14.34
CA MET A 131 -3.16 -3.63 13.35
C MET A 131 -2.17 -3.52 12.19
N THR A 132 -0.90 -3.85 12.40
CA THR A 132 0.13 -3.76 11.35
C THR A 132 -0.18 -4.72 10.20
N ASP A 133 -0.51 -5.97 10.52
CA ASP A 133 -0.79 -7.00 9.51
C ASP A 133 -2.18 -6.81 8.87
N ALA A 134 -3.18 -6.40 9.65
CA ALA A 134 -4.51 -6.07 9.13
C ALA A 134 -4.45 -4.88 8.16
N LEU A 135 -3.74 -3.81 8.53
CA LEU A 135 -3.61 -2.64 7.68
C LEU A 135 -2.77 -2.93 6.43
N ALA A 136 -1.71 -3.74 6.54
CA ALA A 136 -0.92 -4.15 5.38
C ALA A 136 -1.78 -4.92 4.35
N ALA A 137 -2.60 -5.86 4.81
CA ALA A 137 -3.52 -6.61 3.97
C ALA A 137 -4.57 -5.68 3.32
N LEU A 138 -5.22 -4.80 4.10
CA LEU A 138 -6.21 -3.88 3.57
C LEU A 138 -5.60 -2.90 2.55
N SER A 139 -4.39 -2.41 2.82
CA SER A 139 -3.64 -1.55 1.90
C SER A 139 -3.33 -2.26 0.59
N ALA A 140 -2.93 -3.54 0.65
CA ALA A 140 -2.65 -4.35 -0.52
C ALA A 140 -3.92 -4.61 -1.35
N ALA A 141 -5.05 -4.92 -0.71
CA ALA A 141 -6.35 -5.06 -1.38
C ALA A 141 -6.76 -3.79 -2.13
N VAL A 142 -6.57 -2.63 -1.49
CA VAL A 142 -6.86 -1.32 -2.10
C VAL A 142 -5.94 -1.02 -3.27
N ALA A 143 -4.64 -1.22 -3.11
CA ALA A 143 -3.64 -0.91 -4.13
C ALA A 143 -3.80 -1.79 -5.38
N ALA A 144 -3.99 -3.10 -5.20
CA ALA A 144 -4.16 -4.04 -6.31
C ALA A 144 -5.60 -4.13 -6.83
N GLN A 145 -6.54 -3.38 -6.22
CA GLN A 145 -7.97 -3.38 -6.57
C GLN A 145 -8.60 -4.79 -6.53
N LEU A 146 -8.25 -5.56 -5.50
CA LEU A 146 -8.71 -6.94 -5.36
C LEU A 146 -10.22 -7.03 -5.11
N PRO A 147 -10.89 -8.14 -5.51
CA PRO A 147 -12.32 -8.34 -5.28
C PRO A 147 -12.74 -8.20 -3.80
N CYS A 148 -11.90 -8.65 -2.87
CA CYS A 148 -12.18 -8.58 -1.43
C CYS A 148 -12.17 -7.15 -0.87
N ARG A 149 -11.59 -6.16 -1.59
CA ARG A 149 -11.34 -4.81 -1.10
C ARG A 149 -12.56 -4.18 -0.43
N ASP A 150 -13.71 -4.18 -1.11
CA ASP A 150 -14.88 -3.45 -0.62
C ASP A 150 -15.49 -4.12 0.61
N THR A 151 -15.48 -5.46 0.66
CA THR A 151 -15.87 -6.23 1.83
C THR A 151 -14.96 -5.92 3.02
N LEU A 152 -13.63 -5.98 2.84
CA LEU A 152 -12.68 -5.72 3.93
C LEU A 152 -12.73 -4.25 4.41
N MET A 153 -12.93 -3.29 3.50
CA MET A 153 -13.12 -1.88 3.85
C MET A 153 -14.39 -1.66 4.67
N GLN A 154 -15.48 -2.39 4.39
CA GLN A 154 -16.70 -2.32 5.18
C GLN A 154 -16.52 -3.00 6.55
N GLU A 155 -15.92 -4.19 6.59
CA GLU A 155 -15.57 -4.88 7.85
C GLU A 155 -14.71 -3.99 8.76
N TYR A 156 -13.79 -3.20 8.19
CA TYR A 156 -12.96 -2.25 8.94
C TYR A 156 -13.77 -1.10 9.53
N ASP A 157 -14.66 -0.48 8.74
CA ASP A 157 -15.55 0.59 9.21
C ASP A 157 -16.44 0.04 10.33
N ASP A 158 -17.16 -1.06 10.10
CA ASP A 158 -18.08 -1.64 11.09
C ASP A 158 -17.40 -1.98 12.43
N LYS A 159 -16.12 -2.38 12.40
CA LYS A 159 -15.36 -2.71 13.61
C LYS A 159 -14.76 -1.50 14.32
N TRP A 160 -14.25 -0.53 13.57
CA TRP A 160 -13.39 0.54 14.12
C TRP A 160 -14.02 1.94 14.04
N HIS A 161 -15.27 2.07 13.61
CA HIS A 161 -15.91 3.37 13.39
C HIS A 161 -16.00 4.30 14.61
N GLN A 162 -15.76 3.79 15.82
CA GLN A 162 -15.76 4.57 17.06
C GLN A 162 -14.36 5.06 17.47
N ASP A 163 -13.30 4.53 16.85
CA ASP A 163 -11.91 4.91 17.11
C ASP A 163 -11.39 5.82 15.99
N GLY A 164 -11.28 7.12 16.28
CA GLY A 164 -10.86 8.12 15.30
C GLY A 164 -9.47 7.88 14.72
N LEU A 165 -8.50 7.45 15.54
CA LEU A 165 -7.12 7.24 15.10
C LEU A 165 -6.99 6.05 14.16
N VAL A 166 -7.82 5.02 14.37
CA VAL A 166 -7.88 3.86 13.49
C VAL A 166 -8.60 4.21 12.19
N MET A 167 -9.67 5.01 12.26
CA MET A 167 -10.38 5.49 11.07
C MET A 167 -9.58 6.46 10.20
N ASP A 168 -8.62 7.22 10.74
CA ASP A 168 -7.70 8.03 9.94
C ASP A 168 -6.95 7.20 8.90
N LYS A 169 -6.53 5.97 9.27
CA LYS A 169 -5.86 5.04 8.35
C LYS A 169 -6.79 4.59 7.24
N TRP A 170 -8.07 4.35 7.57
CA TRP A 170 -9.08 3.99 6.58
C TRP A 170 -9.36 5.14 5.60
N PHE A 171 -9.42 6.39 6.09
CA PHE A 171 -9.59 7.56 5.23
C PHE A 171 -8.40 7.77 4.29
N ILE A 172 -7.16 7.55 4.77
CA ILE A 172 -5.97 7.55 3.92
C ILE A 172 -6.13 6.54 2.79
N LEU A 173 -6.51 5.29 3.11
CA LEU A 173 -6.70 4.26 2.08
C LEU A 173 -7.79 4.59 1.08
N GLN A 174 -8.90 5.18 1.51
CA GLN A 174 -9.94 5.68 0.59
C GLN A 174 -9.39 6.76 -0.35
N SER A 175 -8.54 7.65 0.17
CA SER A 175 -7.99 8.78 -0.57
C SER A 175 -6.91 8.37 -1.57
N THR A 176 -6.25 7.23 -1.38
CA THR A 176 -5.18 6.71 -2.26
C THR A 176 -5.67 5.59 -3.19
N LYS A 177 -6.99 5.38 -3.31
CA LYS A 177 -7.57 4.38 -4.21
C LYS A 177 -7.23 4.68 -5.68
N PRO A 178 -6.62 3.74 -6.43
CA PRO A 178 -6.44 3.89 -7.87
C PRO A 178 -7.80 3.99 -8.58
N GLY A 179 -7.97 4.97 -9.48
CA GLY A 179 -9.20 5.16 -10.24
C GLY A 179 -10.40 5.72 -9.45
N GLY A 180 -10.25 5.98 -8.15
CA GLY A 180 -11.25 6.66 -7.36
C GLY A 180 -11.29 8.14 -7.70
N LYS A 181 -12.48 8.69 -8.00
CA LYS A 181 -12.69 10.13 -7.80
C LYS A 181 -12.46 10.37 -6.31
N CYS A 182 -11.61 11.33 -5.93
CA CYS A 182 -11.54 11.82 -4.56
C CYS A 182 -12.95 12.27 -4.15
N THR A 183 -13.75 11.38 -3.59
CA THR A 183 -15.05 11.73 -3.07
C THR A 183 -14.79 12.49 -1.79
N GLY A 184 -14.67 13.81 -1.89
CA GLY A 184 -14.70 14.71 -0.74
C GLY A 184 -16.03 14.69 0.03
N ASN A 185 -16.88 13.67 -0.16
CA ASN A 185 -18.24 13.61 0.34
C ASN A 185 -18.57 12.23 0.92
N ARG A 186 -17.90 11.87 2.01
CA ARG A 186 -18.58 11.12 3.06
C ARG A 186 -18.35 11.82 4.39
N THR A 187 -18.88 13.05 4.49
CA THR A 187 -19.41 13.51 5.77
C THR A 187 -20.43 12.46 6.20
N ARG A 188 -20.04 11.57 7.13
CA ARG A 188 -21.03 11.08 8.08
C ARG A 188 -21.68 12.33 8.69
N PRO A 189 -23.01 12.41 8.84
CA PRO A 189 -23.59 13.48 9.62
C PRO A 189 -22.87 13.50 10.98
N ALA A 190 -22.51 14.69 11.44
CA ALA A 190 -21.88 14.98 12.72
C ALA A 190 -22.80 14.57 13.89
N GLN A 191 -23.08 13.28 14.02
CA GLN A 191 -23.92 12.66 15.03
C GLN A 191 -23.24 11.44 15.66
N THR A 192 -21.92 11.31 15.49
CA THR A 192 -21.11 10.52 16.40
C THR A 192 -20.70 11.46 17.55
N PRO A 193 -20.94 11.14 18.83
CA PRO A 193 -20.70 12.06 19.96
C PRO A 193 -19.22 12.48 20.15
N PHE A 194 -18.31 11.96 19.33
CA PHE A 194 -16.88 12.23 19.41
C PHE A 194 -16.40 13.37 18.50
N PHE A 195 -17.26 13.93 17.65
CA PHE A 195 -16.97 15.18 16.92
C PHE A 195 -17.30 16.40 17.79
N GLN A 196 -16.82 16.41 19.03
CA GLN A 196 -16.91 17.56 19.92
C GLN A 196 -15.57 17.77 20.61
N TYR A 197 -14.61 18.25 19.83
CA TYR A 197 -13.63 19.17 20.37
C TYR A 197 -13.87 20.52 19.67
N GLU A 198 -14.24 21.51 20.47
CA GLU A 198 -13.85 22.90 20.24
C GLU A 198 -12.33 22.91 20.00
N GLN A 199 -11.91 22.87 18.74
CA GLN A 199 -10.54 23.19 18.35
C GLN A 199 -10.60 24.57 17.68
N PRO A 200 -10.01 25.61 18.29
CA PRO A 200 -9.89 26.89 17.62
C PRO A 200 -8.85 26.75 16.50
N GLU A 201 -9.23 27.20 15.30
CA GLU A 201 -8.47 27.25 14.04
C GLU A 201 -8.44 25.96 13.15
N PRO A 202 -8.64 26.11 11.83
CA PRO A 202 -8.70 24.99 10.89
C PRO A 202 -7.29 24.43 10.61
N HIS A 203 -7.00 23.20 11.05
CA HIS A 203 -5.73 22.55 10.75
C HIS A 203 -5.62 22.22 9.24
N PRO A 204 -4.58 22.72 8.53
CA PRO A 204 -4.39 22.49 7.09
C PRO A 204 -4.00 21.04 6.73
N PHE A 205 -3.68 20.19 7.70
CA PHE A 205 -2.80 19.02 7.52
C PHE A 205 -3.40 17.83 6.76
N ILE A 206 -4.72 17.64 6.78
CA ILE A 206 -5.36 16.51 6.09
C ILE A 206 -5.60 16.85 4.61
N ASN A 207 -5.86 18.12 4.29
CA ASN A 207 -6.22 18.53 2.93
C ASN A 207 -5.00 18.60 1.98
N TRP A 208 -3.80 18.95 2.50
CA TRP A 208 -2.63 19.10 1.62
C TRP A 208 -1.94 17.76 1.28
N ARG A 209 -1.90 16.78 2.20
CA ARG A 209 -1.26 15.47 1.96
C ARG A 209 -1.99 14.64 0.91
N VAL A 210 -3.31 14.76 0.86
CA VAL A 210 -4.19 14.00 -0.04
C VAL A 210 -4.08 14.47 -1.50
N CYS A 211 -3.80 15.76 -1.73
CA CYS A 211 -3.78 16.33 -3.07
C CYS A 211 -2.54 15.91 -3.90
N TRP A 212 -1.44 15.52 -3.25
CA TRP A 212 -0.19 15.15 -3.91
C TRP A 212 0.02 13.63 -4.10
N GLN A 213 -0.71 12.79 -3.37
CA GLN A 213 -0.58 11.32 -3.49
C GLN A 213 -1.42 10.71 -4.63
N GLN A 214 -2.21 11.53 -5.34
CA GLN A 214 -3.05 11.12 -6.46
C GLN A 214 -2.52 11.73 -7.77
N PRO A 215 -2.04 10.90 -8.71
CA PRO A 215 -1.81 11.34 -10.06
C PRO A 215 -3.11 11.74 -10.76
N GLY A 216 -3.26 13.02 -11.08
CA GLY A 216 -4.45 13.53 -11.78
C GLY A 216 -5.51 14.17 -10.89
N GLY A 217 -5.20 14.48 -9.62
CA GLY A 217 -6.05 15.33 -8.80
C GLY A 217 -6.17 16.75 -9.39
N VAL A 218 -7.32 17.07 -10.00
CA VAL A 218 -7.68 18.44 -10.34
C VAL A 218 -7.59 19.29 -9.07
N PRO A 219 -6.97 20.48 -9.07
CA PRO A 219 -6.96 21.34 -7.91
C PRO A 219 -8.42 21.60 -7.49
N CYS A 220 -8.78 21.26 -6.26
CA CYS A 220 -10.04 21.71 -5.69
C CYS A 220 -9.98 23.24 -5.59
N ALA A 221 -10.38 23.91 -6.67
CA ALA A 221 -10.57 25.34 -6.68
C ALA A 221 -11.65 25.66 -5.64
N ARG A 222 -11.27 26.51 -4.66
CA ARG A 222 -12.20 27.11 -3.71
C ARG A 222 -13.39 27.71 -4.47
N ARG A 223 -14.59 27.23 -4.18
CA ARG A 223 -15.80 28.03 -4.24
C ARG A 223 -16.47 27.95 -2.88
#